data_AF-A0A6H9RIX6-F1
#
_entry.id   AF-A0A6H9RIX6-F1
#
_cell.length_a   1.000
_cell.length_b   1.000
_cell.length_c   1.000
_cell.angle_alpha   90.00
_cell.angle_beta   90.00
_cell.angle_gamma   90.00
#
_symmetry.space_group_name_H-M   'P 1'
#
loop_
_entity.id
_entity.type
_entity.pdbx_description
1 polymer ?
#
loop_
_entity_poly.entity_id
_entity_poly.type
_entity_poly.pdbx_seq_one_letter_code
_entity_poly.pdbx_strand_id
1 'polypeptide(L)'
;VLVLAAFSQTSQSVIPAAITLVLWGIFAFALCPILQLLIIDQAFEAPNLGSTLNQSAFNLGNAAGAWIGGLVVASGADLADLPWTGALMGGLTVLAALYFIYRQRHLGAAAGLAD
;
A
#
# COMPACT_ATOMS: atom_id res chain seq x y z
N VAL A 1 -3.03 -4.68 -5.33
CA VAL A 1 -3.07 -4.44 -6.79
C VAL A 1 -4.01 -5.40 -7.49
N LEU A 2 -3.72 -6.71 -7.54
CA LEU A 2 -4.52 -7.68 -8.30
C LEU A 2 -6.00 -7.72 -7.88
N VAL A 3 -6.28 -7.70 -6.57
CA VAL A 3 -7.67 -7.71 -6.08
C VAL A 3 -8.44 -6.45 -6.48
N LEU A 4 -7.79 -5.29 -6.52
CA LEU A 4 -8.41 -4.04 -6.97
C LEU A 4 -8.64 -4.04 -8.49
N ALA A 5 -7.70 -4.58 -9.27
CA ALA A 5 -7.88 -4.77 -10.71
C ALA A 5 -9.03 -5.74 -11.01
N ALA A 6 -9.16 -6.83 -10.24
CA ALA A 6 -10.30 -7.73 -10.31
C ALA A 6 -11.60 -7.03 -9.89
N PHE A 7 -11.56 -6.21 -8.84
CA PHE A 7 -12.72 -5.47 -8.34
C PHE A 7 -13.30 -4.51 -9.38
N SER A 8 -12.48 -3.90 -10.24
CA SER A 8 -12.97 -3.06 -11.33
C SER A 8 -13.92 -3.81 -12.28
N GLN A 9 -13.67 -5.10 -12.53
CA GLN A 9 -14.54 -5.90 -13.39
C GLN A 9 -15.73 -6.50 -12.61
N THR A 10 -15.50 -6.93 -11.37
CA THR A 10 -16.55 -7.55 -10.56
C THR A 10 -17.56 -6.55 -10.01
N SER A 11 -17.23 -5.25 -9.96
CA SER A 11 -18.13 -4.18 -9.51
C SER A 11 -19.43 -4.10 -10.31
N GLN A 12 -19.46 -4.64 -11.53
CA GLN A 12 -20.64 -4.72 -12.39
C GLN A 12 -21.72 -5.69 -11.88
N SER A 13 -21.41 -6.55 -10.90
CA SER A 13 -22.36 -7.51 -10.33
C SER A 13 -22.19 -7.65 -8.82
N VAL A 14 -23.31 -7.65 -8.08
CA VAL A 14 -23.33 -7.57 -6.61
C VAL A 14 -22.57 -8.73 -5.95
N ILE A 15 -22.77 -9.97 -6.42
CA ILE A 15 -22.15 -11.15 -5.78
C ILE A 15 -20.62 -11.17 -6.00
N PRO A 16 -20.10 -11.05 -7.24
CA PRO A 16 -18.66 -10.92 -7.47
C PRO A 16 -18.03 -9.71 -6.75
N ALA A 17 -18.72 -8.56 -6.73
CA ALA A 17 -18.28 -7.36 -6.02
C ALA A 17 -18.11 -7.62 -4.52
N ALA A 18 -19.10 -8.25 -3.87
CA ALA A 18 -19.03 -8.59 -2.46
C ALA A 18 -17.85 -9.51 -2.13
N ILE A 19 -17.64 -10.56 -2.95
CA ILE A 19 -16.52 -11.50 -2.76
C ILE A 19 -15.18 -10.78 -2.86
N THR A 20 -15.00 -9.97 -3.92
CA THR A 20 -13.75 -9.24 -4.16
C THR A 20 -13.50 -8.15 -3.12
N LEU A 21 -14.53 -7.48 -2.61
CA LEU A 21 -14.42 -6.55 -1.48
C LEU A 21 -14.01 -7.23 -0.18
N VAL A 22 -14.56 -8.41 0.12
CA VAL A 22 -14.14 -9.22 1.29
C VAL A 22 -12.67 -9.62 1.15
N LEU A 23 -12.27 -10.13 -0.01
CA LEU A 23 -10.87 -10.48 -0.27
C LEU A 23 -9.97 -9.25 -0.14
N TRP A 24 -10.39 -8.11 -0.69
CA TRP A 24 -9.65 -6.86 -0.57
C TRP A 24 -9.47 -6.46 0.90
N GLY A 25 -10.53 -6.52 1.70
CA GLY A 25 -10.48 -6.24 3.13
C GLY A 25 -9.53 -7.18 3.88
N ILE A 26 -9.59 -8.48 3.60
CA ILE A 26 -8.66 -9.46 4.20
C ILE A 26 -7.22 -9.07 3.88
N PHE A 27 -6.86 -8.88 2.62
CA PHE A 27 -5.47 -8.58 2.25
C PHE A 27 -5.00 -7.20 2.70
N ALA A 28 -5.88 -6.19 2.68
CA ALA A 28 -5.56 -4.83 3.08
C ALA A 28 -5.24 -4.72 4.57
N PHE A 29 -5.99 -5.45 5.42
CA PHE A 29 -5.88 -5.34 6.87
C PHE A 29 -5.06 -6.45 7.53
N ALA A 30 -5.00 -7.67 6.95
CA ALA A 30 -4.23 -8.78 7.55
C ALA A 30 -2.73 -8.48 7.62
N LEU A 31 -2.22 -7.66 6.71
CA LEU A 31 -0.79 -7.30 6.68
C LEU A 31 -0.43 -6.19 7.68
N CYS A 32 -1.39 -5.36 8.10
CA CYS A 32 -1.14 -4.24 9.01
C CYS A 32 -0.44 -4.65 10.33
N PRO A 33 -0.95 -5.63 11.11
CA PRO A 33 -0.31 -5.99 12.37
C PRO A 33 1.06 -6.64 12.16
N ILE A 34 1.24 -7.42 11.09
CA ILE A 34 2.52 -8.07 10.76
C ILE A 34 3.58 -7.00 10.47
N LEU A 35 3.27 -6.04 9.60
CA LEU A 35 4.19 -4.96 9.25
C LEU A 35 4.50 -4.05 10.46
N GLN A 36 3.53 -3.84 11.35
CA GLN A 36 3.72 -3.09 12.58
C GLN A 36 4.77 -3.74 13.49
N LEU A 37 4.69 -5.05 13.69
CA LEU A 37 5.67 -5.79 14.50
C LEU A 37 7.07 -5.72 13.89
N LEU A 38 7.18 -5.92 12.58
CA LEU A 38 8.47 -5.86 11.87
C LEU A 38 9.16 -4.49 12.00
N ILE A 39 8.40 -3.39 11.99
CA ILE A 39 8.95 -2.05 12.15
C ILE A 39 9.43 -1.80 13.59
N ILE A 40 8.70 -2.31 14.58
CA ILE A 40 9.09 -2.20 15.99
C ILE A 40 10.39 -2.98 16.23
N ASP A 41 10.51 -4.21 15.70
CA ASP A 41 11.73 -5.03 15.81
C ASP A 41 12.95 -4.34 15.19
N GLN A 42 12.76 -3.63 14.07
CA GLN A 42 13.84 -2.87 13.42
C GLN A 42 14.23 -1.59 14.18
N ALA A 43 13.33 -1.05 15.01
CA ALA A 43 13.52 0.17 15.79
C ALA A 43 13.95 -0.11 17.23
N PHE A 44 14.85 -1.08 17.45
CA PHE A 44 15.25 -1.57 18.78
C PHE A 44 15.69 -0.44 19.75
N GLU A 45 16.41 0.56 19.25
CA GLU A 45 16.87 1.70 20.07
C GLU A 45 15.75 2.69 20.42
N ALA A 46 14.66 2.73 19.65
CA ALA A 46 13.52 3.62 19.89
C ALA A 46 12.16 3.03 19.44
N PRO A 47 11.65 1.99 20.11
CA PRO A 47 10.44 1.26 19.69
C PRO A 47 9.18 2.13 19.62
N ASN A 48 9.02 3.05 20.58
CA ASN A 48 7.88 3.97 20.64
C ASN A 48 7.88 4.97 19.46
N LEU A 49 9.08 5.44 19.04
CA LEU A 49 9.21 6.31 17.87
C LEU A 49 8.93 5.51 16.58
N GLY A 50 9.45 4.28 16.46
CA GLY A 50 9.14 3.40 15.33
C GLY A 50 7.64 3.13 15.16
N SER A 51 6.95 2.84 16.28
CA SER A 51 5.51 2.59 16.28
C SER A 51 4.68 3.81 15.88
N THR A 52 4.97 4.98 16.45
CA THR A 52 4.26 6.23 16.14
C THR A 52 4.49 6.69 14.70
N LEU A 53 5.69 6.51 14.16
CA LEU A 53 6.00 6.78 12.74
C LEU A 53 5.22 5.86 11.79
N ASN A 54 5.11 4.56 12.11
CA ASN A 54 4.31 3.64 11.31
C ASN A 54 2.84 4.07 11.26
N GLN A 55 2.24 4.34 12.42
CA GLN A 55 0.85 4.79 12.49
C GLN A 55 0.64 6.12 11.74
N SER A 56 1.60 7.04 11.83
CA SER A 56 1.56 8.32 11.09
C SER A 56 1.64 8.12 9.57
N ALA A 57 2.52 7.22 9.11
CA ALA A 57 2.65 6.87 7.70
C ALA A 57 1.37 6.21 7.15
N PHE A 58 0.74 5.32 7.92
CA PHE A 58 -0.55 4.72 7.56
C PHE A 58 -1.65 5.78 7.42
N ASN A 59 -1.75 6.70 8.38
CA ASN A 59 -2.73 7.79 8.34
C ASN A 59 -2.49 8.74 7.15
N LEU A 60 -1.24 9.07 6.86
CA LEU A 60 -0.88 9.85 5.67
C LEU A 60 -1.30 9.13 4.38
N GLY A 61 -1.06 7.82 4.30
CA GLY A 61 -1.50 7.00 3.17
C GLY A 61 -3.02 7.03 2.98
N ASN A 62 -3.79 6.88 4.05
CA ASN A 62 -5.26 6.98 3.99
C ASN A 62 -5.74 8.36 3.55
N ALA A 63 -5.14 9.43 4.09
CA ALA A 63 -5.48 10.80 3.73
C ALA A 63 -5.14 11.09 2.26
N ALA A 64 -3.95 10.69 1.79
CA ALA A 64 -3.53 10.84 0.41
C ALA A 64 -4.43 10.03 -0.55
N GLY A 65 -4.77 8.80 -0.19
CA GLY A 65 -5.67 7.95 -0.96
C GLY A 65 -7.08 8.55 -1.08
N ALA A 66 -7.64 9.05 0.03
CA ALA A 66 -8.95 9.71 0.03
C ALA A 66 -8.93 11.00 -0.81
N TRP A 67 -7.85 11.80 -0.70
CA TRP A 67 -7.70 13.02 -1.49
C TRP A 67 -7.61 12.73 -3.00
N ILE A 68 -6.75 11.78 -3.40
CA ILE A 68 -6.60 11.38 -4.81
C ILE A 68 -7.90 10.77 -5.34
N GLY A 69 -8.55 9.89 -4.57
CA GLY A 69 -9.86 9.35 -4.93
C GLY A 69 -10.92 10.44 -5.10
N GLY A 70 -10.90 11.45 -4.23
CA GLY A 70 -11.77 12.63 -4.34
C GLY A 70 -11.52 13.43 -5.61
N LEU A 71 -10.26 13.61 -6.02
CA LEU A 71 -9.92 14.27 -7.29
C LEU A 71 -10.41 13.48 -8.52
N VAL A 72 -10.34 12.14 -8.47
CA VAL A 72 -10.86 11.29 -9.54
C VAL A 72 -12.38 11.39 -9.64
N VAL A 73 -13.10 11.38 -8.52
CA VAL A 73 -14.56 11.59 -8.54
C VAL A 73 -14.89 13.01 -9.04
N ALA A 74 -14.12 14.02 -8.62
CA ALA A 74 -14.33 15.41 -9.02
C ALA A 74 -14.07 15.68 -10.51
N SER A 75 -13.27 14.84 -11.20
CA SER A 75 -13.05 14.95 -12.64
C SER A 75 -14.21 14.42 -13.49
N GLY A 76 -15.24 13.85 -12.86
CA GLY A 76 -16.39 13.24 -13.53
C GLY A 76 -16.18 11.77 -13.92
N ALA A 77 -15.12 11.12 -13.40
CA ALA A 77 -14.90 9.68 -13.60
C ALA A 77 -16.00 8.84 -12.93
N ASP A 78 -16.21 7.64 -13.44
CA ASP A 78 -17.17 6.69 -12.84
C ASP A 78 -16.61 6.15 -11.52
N LEU A 79 -17.48 5.80 -10.58
CA LEU A 79 -17.09 5.07 -9.37
C LEU A 79 -16.40 3.73 -9.71
N ALA A 80 -16.72 3.14 -10.86
CA ALA A 80 -16.07 1.94 -11.38
C ALA A 80 -14.58 2.14 -11.75
N ASP A 81 -14.10 3.39 -11.87
CA ASP A 81 -12.70 3.74 -12.17
C ASP A 81 -11.82 3.84 -10.92
N LEU A 82 -12.42 4.00 -9.73
CA LEU A 82 -11.70 4.09 -8.47
C LEU A 82 -10.85 2.85 -8.16
N PRO A 83 -11.33 1.61 -8.39
CA PRO A 83 -10.52 0.40 -8.20
C PRO A 83 -9.26 0.39 -9.08
N TRP A 84 -9.34 0.88 -10.32
CA TRP A 84 -8.16 1.02 -11.19
C TRP A 84 -7.18 2.05 -10.66
N THR A 85 -7.68 3.20 -10.20
CA THR A 85 -6.86 4.23 -9.56
C THR A 85 -6.10 3.65 -8.36
N GLY A 86 -6.80 2.92 -7.48
CA GLY A 86 -6.17 2.24 -6.34
C GLY A 86 -5.17 1.16 -6.75
N ALA A 87 -5.44 0.42 -7.83
CA ALA A 87 -4.50 -0.56 -8.37
C ALA A 87 -3.22 0.09 -8.91
N LEU A 88 -3.33 1.21 -9.62
CA LEU A 88 -2.20 2.00 -10.11
C LEU A 88 -1.36 2.55 -8.97
N MET A 89 -1.99 3.19 -7.97
CA MET A 89 -1.29 3.68 -6.78
C MET A 89 -0.57 2.56 -6.04
N GLY A 90 -1.24 1.42 -5.82
CA GLY A 90 -0.61 0.25 -5.21
C GLY A 90 0.56 -0.29 -6.04
N GLY A 91 0.46 -0.26 -7.37
CA GLY A 91 1.55 -0.64 -8.28
C GLY A 91 2.75 0.29 -8.15
N LEU A 92 2.53 1.61 -8.10
CA LEU A 92 3.59 2.59 -7.87
C LEU A 92 4.28 2.39 -6.51
N THR A 93 3.52 2.09 -5.45
CA THR A 93 4.07 1.78 -4.13
C THR A 93 4.96 0.53 -4.17
N VAL A 94 4.54 -0.53 -4.88
CA VAL A 94 5.36 -1.74 -5.06
C VAL A 94 6.64 -1.41 -5.82
N LEU A 95 6.57 -0.63 -6.91
CA LEU A 95 7.75 -0.21 -7.66
C LEU A 95 8.72 0.63 -6.82
N ALA A 96 8.20 1.56 -6.02
CA ALA A 96 9.00 2.36 -5.10
C ALA A 96 9.69 1.46 -4.05
N ALA A 97 8.96 0.51 -3.45
CA ALA A 97 9.52 -0.44 -2.50
C ALA A 97 10.63 -1.30 -3.11
N LEU A 98 10.42 -1.83 -4.32
CA LEU A 98 11.44 -2.60 -5.05
C LEU A 98 12.67 -1.74 -5.37
N TYR A 99 12.47 -0.49 -5.78
CA TYR A 99 13.55 0.46 -6.02
C TYR A 99 14.38 0.73 -4.75
N PHE A 100 13.74 0.94 -3.60
CA PHE A 100 14.44 1.12 -2.33
C PHE A 100 15.21 -0.15 -1.91
N ILE A 101 14.61 -1.33 -2.06
CA ILE A 101 15.28 -2.61 -1.78
C ILE A 101 16.51 -2.77 -2.69
N TYR A 102 16.37 -2.47 -3.98
CA TYR A 102 17.48 -2.50 -4.94
C TYR A 102 18.61 -1.55 -4.51
N ARG A 103 18.29 -0.29 -4.18
CA ARG A 103 19.27 0.70 -3.72
C ARG A 103 19.99 0.28 -2.45
N GLN A 104 19.28 -0.27 -1.47
CA GLN A 104 19.88 -0.75 -0.22
C GLN A 104 20.89 -1.89 -0.47
N ARG A 105 20.54 -2.85 -1.33
CA ARG A 105 21.44 -3.95 -1.69
C ARG A 105 22.69 -3.46 -2.39
N HIS A 106 22.56 -2.50 -3.31
CA HIS A 106 23.73 -1.95 -4.03
C HIS A 106 24.63 -1.10 -3.14
N LEU A 107 24.08 -0.32 -2.22
CA LEU A 107 24.86 0.45 -1.26
C LEU A 107 25.61 -0.46 -0.27
N GLY A 108 24.95 -1.52 0.22
CA GLY A 108 25.59 -2.52 1.08
C GLY A 108 26.71 -3.31 0.38
N ALA A 109 26.50 -3.68 -0.89
CA ALA A 109 27.53 -4.38 -1.68
C ALA A 109 28.76 -3.51 -1.99
N ALA A 110 28.57 -2.21 -2.22
CA ALA A 110 29.67 -1.28 -2.45
C ALA A 110 30.50 -1.02 -1.16
N ALA A 111 29.83 -0.95 -0.01
CA ALA A 111 30.50 -0.81 1.29
C ALA A 111 31.33 -2.05 1.66
N GLY A 112 30.78 -3.26 1.48
CA GLY A 112 31.50 -4.50 1.80
C GLY A 112 32.65 -4.88 0.86
N LEU A 113 32.89 -4.13 -0.22
CA LEU A 113 34.08 -4.26 -1.09
C LEU A 113 35.20 -3.28 -0.70
N ALA A 114 34.91 -2.31 0.18
CA ALA A 114 35.86 -1.32 0.67
C ALA A 114 36.50 -1.72 2.01
N ASP A 115 36.01 -2.79 2.65
CA ASP A 115 36.53 -3.44 3.86
C ASP A 115 37.44 -4.63 3.50
#